data_AF-A0A2G2IPA7-F1
#
_entry.id   AF-A0A2G2IPA7-F1
#
_cell.length_a   1.000
_cell.length_b   1.000
_cell.length_c   1.000
_cell.angle_alpha   90.00
_cell.angle_beta   90.00
_cell.angle_gamma   90.00
#
_symmetry.space_group_name_H-M   'P 1'
#
loop_
_entity.id
_entity.type
_entity.pdbx_description
1 polymer ?
#
loop_
_entity_poly.entity_id
_entity_poly.type
_entity_poly.pdbx_seq_one_letter_code
_entity_poly.pdbx_strand_id
1 'polypeptide(L)'
;MGFFDFFFGKKSEMKVTKNKSIEPQAPAHFVDLAKQNSDIVDGLIFSATCQVRTPLNVLLKHGEIYQGNDAPPTYGRGAKDGIWLPKVRSDYSYDNDGNKAASDAGHVLSDDYIKFAIGLRTIFESNLPTIDKMEKIINYGDNLDDKIKYIAKNVILNRGGSKGEEKDNLADVMANHLSDTERKIWYFDKPNHLNIIDGVNKKVVESLENNGFTTMQKIAELKVEELVILDGIGKVSAKKIAEDCLNIKELR
;
A
#
# COMPACT_ATOMS: atom_id res chain seq x y z
N MET A 1 1.09 -43.18 32.82
CA MET A 1 1.44 -42.50 31.55
C MET A 1 1.89 -41.10 31.90
N GLY A 2 3.16 -40.79 31.64
CA GLY A 2 3.91 -39.72 32.29
C GLY A 2 3.79 -38.34 31.64
N PHE A 3 4.14 -37.33 32.43
CA PHE A 3 4.23 -35.89 32.13
C PHE A 3 5.15 -35.50 30.93
N PHE A 4 5.72 -36.46 30.22
CA PHE A 4 6.66 -36.24 29.11
C PHE A 4 6.04 -36.31 27.70
N ASP A 5 4.76 -36.71 27.57
CA ASP A 5 4.05 -36.73 26.27
C ASP A 5 3.52 -35.35 25.82
N PHE A 6 3.70 -34.30 26.63
CA PHE A 6 3.28 -32.94 26.29
C PHE A 6 4.33 -32.15 25.49
N PHE A 7 5.60 -32.56 25.52
CA PHE A 7 6.71 -31.80 24.93
C PHE A 7 7.21 -32.30 23.57
N PHE A 8 6.73 -33.43 23.06
CA PHE A 8 7.06 -33.89 21.71
C PHE A 8 5.88 -33.66 20.75
N GLY A 9 5.80 -32.41 20.28
CA GLY A 9 4.87 -32.00 19.24
C GLY A 9 4.94 -32.91 18.02
N LYS A 10 3.76 -33.35 17.57
CA LYS A 10 3.54 -33.87 16.22
C LYS A 10 4.27 -32.94 15.24
N LYS A 11 5.21 -33.49 14.46
CA LYS A 11 5.74 -32.82 13.27
C LYS A 11 4.55 -32.38 12.43
N SER A 12 4.25 -31.08 12.41
CA SER A 12 3.35 -30.52 11.43
C SER A 12 4.04 -30.67 10.09
N GLU A 13 3.52 -31.55 9.24
CA GLU A 13 3.92 -31.60 7.84
C GLU A 13 3.85 -30.18 7.27
N MET A 14 4.98 -29.69 6.76
CA MET A 14 5.01 -28.44 6.00
C MET A 14 4.01 -28.56 4.86
N LYS A 15 2.88 -27.88 4.99
CA LYS A 15 1.99 -27.64 3.86
C LYS A 15 2.78 -26.85 2.84
N VAL A 16 3.26 -27.55 1.81
CA VAL A 16 3.72 -26.95 0.56
C VAL A 16 2.66 -25.94 0.17
N THR A 17 3.00 -24.66 0.27
CA THR A 17 2.07 -23.57 -0.03
C THR A 17 1.81 -23.69 -1.52
N LYS A 18 0.62 -24.17 -1.89
CA LYS A 18 0.18 -24.16 -3.29
C LYS A 18 0.42 -22.76 -3.82
N ASN A 19 1.23 -22.64 -4.88
CA ASN A 19 1.36 -21.38 -5.63
C ASN A 19 -0.05 -20.87 -5.88
N LYS A 20 -0.38 -19.74 -5.25
CA LYS A 20 -1.71 -19.13 -5.34
C LYS A 20 -1.88 -18.78 -6.81
N SER A 21 -2.70 -19.54 -7.54
CA SER A 21 -2.94 -19.32 -8.96
C SER A 21 -3.35 -17.86 -9.15
N ILE A 22 -2.67 -17.16 -10.05
CA ILE A 22 -3.00 -15.78 -10.40
C ILE A 22 -4.44 -15.81 -10.93
N GLU A 23 -5.34 -15.07 -10.29
CA GLU A 23 -6.72 -14.99 -10.76
C GLU A 23 -6.75 -14.31 -12.13
N PRO A 24 -7.47 -14.89 -13.11
CA PRO A 24 -7.48 -14.38 -14.47
C PRO A 24 -8.10 -12.98 -14.54
N GLN A 25 -7.45 -12.06 -15.28
CA GLN A 25 -7.97 -10.71 -15.51
C GLN A 25 -9.05 -10.66 -16.57
N ALA A 26 -9.22 -11.71 -17.36
CA ALA A 26 -10.27 -11.83 -18.35
C ALA A 26 -11.10 -13.08 -18.05
N PRO A 27 -12.16 -12.95 -17.25
CA PRO A 27 -13.13 -14.04 -17.08
C PRO A 27 -13.62 -14.54 -18.44
N ALA A 28 -13.67 -15.86 -18.63
CA ALA A 28 -14.03 -16.47 -19.92
C ALA A 28 -15.37 -15.95 -20.47
N HIS A 29 -16.35 -15.76 -19.59
CA HIS A 29 -17.66 -15.23 -19.97
C HIS A 29 -17.62 -13.82 -20.58
N PHE A 30 -16.65 -12.96 -20.21
CA PHE A 30 -16.50 -11.63 -20.83
C PHE A 30 -15.86 -11.73 -22.22
N VAL A 31 -14.92 -12.66 -22.40
CA VAL A 31 -14.33 -12.94 -23.72
C VAL A 31 -15.40 -13.49 -24.67
N ASP A 32 -16.21 -14.44 -24.19
CA ASP A 32 -17.30 -15.02 -24.98
C ASP A 32 -18.37 -13.98 -25.32
N LEU A 33 -18.73 -13.13 -24.35
CA LEU A 33 -19.69 -12.05 -24.58
C LEU A 33 -19.20 -11.05 -25.64
N ALA A 34 -17.93 -10.65 -25.59
CA ALA A 34 -17.36 -9.75 -26.59
C ALA A 34 -17.36 -10.39 -27.99
N LYS A 35 -17.03 -11.68 -28.10
CA LYS A 35 -17.04 -12.41 -29.38
C LYS A 35 -18.43 -12.58 -29.97
N GLN A 36 -19.42 -12.92 -29.14
CA GLN A 36 -20.78 -13.21 -29.57
C GLN A 36 -21.57 -11.94 -29.96
N ASN A 37 -21.13 -10.77 -29.48
CA ASN A 37 -21.83 -9.48 -29.66
C ASN A 37 -20.95 -8.45 -30.38
N SER A 38 -20.17 -8.89 -31.38
CA SER A 38 -19.24 -8.03 -32.14
C SER A 38 -19.91 -6.91 -32.95
N ASP A 39 -21.23 -6.95 -33.09
CA ASP A 39 -22.05 -5.89 -33.67
C ASP A 39 -22.18 -4.67 -32.72
N ILE A 40 -22.18 -4.88 -31.40
CA ILE A 40 -22.37 -3.85 -30.37
C ILE A 40 -21.16 -3.67 -29.42
N VAL A 41 -20.14 -4.53 -29.49
CA VAL A 41 -18.92 -4.49 -28.65
C VAL A 41 -17.67 -4.30 -29.52
N ASP A 42 -16.81 -3.35 -29.14
CA ASP A 42 -15.54 -3.02 -29.82
C ASP A 42 -14.37 -3.98 -29.49
N GLY A 43 -14.58 -4.87 -28.51
CA GLY A 43 -13.59 -5.76 -27.93
C GLY A 43 -13.62 -5.70 -26.40
N LEU A 44 -12.47 -5.91 -25.77
CA LEU A 44 -12.29 -5.77 -24.32
C LEU A 44 -11.53 -4.49 -24.00
N ILE A 45 -11.96 -3.75 -22.98
CA ILE A 45 -11.24 -2.60 -22.41
C ILE A 45 -10.64 -2.97 -21.06
N PHE A 46 -9.38 -2.61 -20.84
CA PHE A 46 -8.73 -2.84 -19.55
C PHE A 46 -9.13 -1.76 -18.53
N SER A 47 -9.65 -2.19 -17.40
CA SER A 47 -9.98 -1.35 -16.26
C SER A 47 -9.02 -1.65 -15.10
N ALA A 48 -8.02 -0.79 -14.92
CA ALA A 48 -7.13 -0.84 -13.76
C ALA A 48 -7.89 -0.59 -12.44
N THR A 49 -7.54 -1.33 -11.39
CA THR A 49 -8.17 -1.18 -10.07
C THR A 49 -7.84 0.20 -9.47
N CYS A 50 -8.87 0.97 -9.10
CA CYS A 50 -8.73 2.28 -8.46
C CYS A 50 -8.29 2.18 -6.99
N GLN A 51 -7.03 1.80 -6.77
CA GLN A 51 -6.39 1.75 -5.45
C GLN A 51 -4.95 2.27 -5.53
N VAL A 52 -4.46 2.96 -4.49
CA VAL A 52 -3.09 3.51 -4.46
C VAL A 52 -1.99 2.44 -4.43
N ARG A 53 -2.36 1.18 -4.19
CA ARG A 53 -1.46 0.02 -4.29
C ARG A 53 -1.32 -0.55 -5.71
N THR A 54 -2.12 -0.07 -6.66
CA THR A 54 -2.10 -0.55 -8.05
C THR A 54 -0.80 -0.06 -8.69
N PRO A 55 0.04 -0.95 -9.27
CA PRO A 55 1.34 -0.55 -9.82
C PRO A 55 1.22 0.42 -11.00
N LEU A 56 2.21 1.31 -11.17
CA LEU A 56 2.24 2.32 -12.22
C LEU A 56 2.08 1.71 -13.61
N ASN A 57 2.83 0.64 -13.89
CA ASN A 57 2.78 -0.03 -15.19
C ASN A 57 1.40 -0.63 -15.50
N VAL A 58 0.57 -0.95 -14.49
CA VAL A 58 -0.82 -1.40 -14.67
C VAL A 58 -1.76 -0.21 -14.85
N LEU A 59 -1.57 0.87 -14.09
CA LEU A 59 -2.37 2.10 -14.24
C LEU A 59 -2.24 2.69 -15.65
N LEU A 60 -1.03 2.68 -16.22
CA LEU A 60 -0.77 3.14 -17.59
C LEU A 60 -1.47 2.30 -18.67
N LYS A 61 -2.01 1.13 -18.30
CA LYS A 61 -2.79 0.25 -19.19
C LYS A 61 -4.28 0.52 -19.14
N HIS A 62 -4.75 1.35 -18.21
CA HIS A 62 -6.17 1.71 -18.12
C HIS A 62 -6.67 2.26 -19.44
N GLY A 63 -7.80 1.75 -19.93
CA GLY A 63 -8.39 2.13 -21.20
C GLY A 63 -7.80 1.42 -22.43
N GLU A 64 -6.78 0.56 -22.29
CA GLU A 64 -6.26 -0.25 -23.40
C GLU A 64 -7.39 -1.12 -23.99
N ILE A 65 -7.48 -1.20 -25.32
CA ILE A 65 -8.49 -1.99 -26.02
C ILE A 65 -7.81 -3.20 -26.66
N TYR A 66 -8.34 -4.39 -26.37
CA TYR A 66 -7.93 -5.66 -26.96
C TYR A 66 -9.03 -6.17 -27.90
N GLN A 67 -8.66 -6.43 -29.16
CA GLN A 67 -9.56 -6.90 -30.22
C GLN A 67 -9.19 -8.31 -30.73
N GLY A 68 -8.28 -9.01 -30.04
CA GLY A 68 -7.87 -10.35 -30.46
C GLY A 68 -8.88 -11.44 -30.10
N ASN A 69 -8.71 -12.61 -30.72
CA ASN A 69 -9.55 -13.78 -30.48
C ASN A 69 -9.03 -14.68 -29.34
N ASP A 70 -7.82 -14.43 -28.85
CA ASP A 70 -7.20 -15.19 -27.78
C ASP A 70 -7.46 -14.56 -26.40
N ALA A 71 -6.86 -15.12 -25.35
CA ALA A 71 -6.88 -14.49 -24.04
C ALA A 71 -6.07 -13.18 -24.07
N PRO A 72 -6.60 -12.07 -23.54
CA PRO A 72 -5.85 -10.82 -23.46
C PRO A 72 -4.67 -10.94 -22.47
N PRO A 73 -3.68 -10.05 -22.57
CA PRO A 73 -2.51 -10.10 -21.69
C PRO A 73 -2.88 -9.89 -20.22
N THR A 74 -2.06 -10.47 -19.34
CA THR A 74 -2.15 -10.26 -17.89
C THR A 74 -1.12 -9.24 -17.43
N TYR A 75 -1.54 -8.26 -16.63
CA TYR A 75 -0.70 -7.25 -16.01
C TYR A 75 -0.67 -7.40 -14.49
N GLY A 76 0.46 -7.01 -13.87
CA GLY A 76 0.61 -6.97 -12.42
C GLY A 76 0.27 -8.30 -11.74
N ARG A 77 -0.51 -8.25 -10.65
CA ARG A 77 -0.90 -9.41 -9.83
C ARG A 77 -2.25 -10.01 -10.26
N GLY A 78 -2.58 -9.94 -11.54
CA GLY A 78 -3.84 -10.45 -12.07
C GLY A 78 -5.05 -9.62 -11.65
N ALA A 79 -6.20 -10.25 -11.41
CA ALA A 79 -7.49 -9.58 -11.15
C ALA A 79 -7.46 -8.55 -10.01
N LYS A 80 -6.46 -8.61 -9.11
CA LYS A 80 -6.27 -7.64 -8.04
C LYS A 80 -5.89 -6.24 -8.52
N ASP A 81 -5.20 -6.14 -9.64
CA ASP A 81 -4.65 -4.86 -10.13
C ASP A 81 -5.42 -4.32 -11.35
N GLY A 82 -6.31 -5.14 -11.95
CA GLY A 82 -7.24 -4.70 -12.97
C GLY A 82 -7.95 -5.88 -13.63
N ILE A 83 -8.92 -5.58 -14.48
CA ILE A 83 -9.77 -6.57 -15.17
C ILE A 83 -10.09 -6.09 -16.59
N TRP A 84 -10.23 -7.03 -17.52
CA TRP A 84 -10.73 -6.80 -18.86
C TRP A 84 -12.26 -6.89 -18.87
N LEU A 85 -12.91 -5.87 -19.41
CA LEU A 85 -14.36 -5.76 -19.50
C LEU A 85 -14.81 -5.61 -20.96
N PRO A 86 -15.98 -6.11 -21.37
CA PRO A 86 -16.53 -5.82 -22.69
C PRO A 86 -16.68 -4.30 -22.90
N LYS A 87 -16.14 -3.79 -24.00
CA LYS A 87 -16.27 -2.37 -24.38
C LYS A 87 -17.47 -2.20 -25.31
N VAL A 88 -18.58 -1.70 -24.79
CA VAL A 88 -19.74 -1.34 -25.62
C VAL A 88 -19.33 -0.21 -26.57
N ARG A 89 -19.74 -0.32 -27.85
CA ARG A 89 -19.49 0.71 -28.84
C ARG A 89 -20.21 2.01 -28.47
N SER A 90 -19.63 3.14 -28.85
CA SER A 90 -20.12 4.46 -28.42
C SER A 90 -21.53 4.78 -28.90
N ASP A 91 -21.96 4.24 -30.05
CA ASP A 91 -23.33 4.35 -30.58
C ASP A 91 -24.39 3.68 -29.70
N TYR A 92 -23.98 2.77 -28.80
CA TYR A 92 -24.84 2.07 -27.85
C TYR A 92 -24.54 2.40 -26.38
N SER A 93 -23.61 3.33 -26.12
CA SER A 93 -23.28 3.75 -24.76
C SER A 93 -24.24 4.84 -24.28
N TYR A 94 -24.91 4.60 -23.16
CA TYR A 94 -25.82 5.57 -22.53
C TYR A 94 -25.15 6.44 -21.46
N ASP A 95 -23.92 6.11 -21.07
CA ASP A 95 -23.19 6.82 -20.01
C ASP A 95 -22.45 8.05 -20.56
N ASN A 96 -23.06 9.22 -20.36
CA ASN A 96 -22.47 10.53 -20.73
C ASN A 96 -21.65 11.16 -19.58
N ASP A 97 -21.77 10.63 -18.35
CA ASP A 97 -21.15 11.20 -17.15
C ASP A 97 -19.74 10.65 -16.85
N GLY A 98 -19.18 9.85 -17.77
CA GLY A 98 -17.92 9.15 -17.59
C GLY A 98 -18.02 7.90 -16.71
N ASN A 99 -17.00 7.05 -16.79
CA ASN A 99 -16.97 5.78 -16.07
C ASN A 99 -16.73 6.02 -14.58
N LYS A 100 -17.65 5.55 -13.74
CA LYS A 100 -17.51 5.62 -12.28
C LYS A 100 -16.99 4.30 -11.73
N ALA A 101 -16.16 4.37 -10.70
CA ALA A 101 -15.52 3.20 -10.09
C ALA A 101 -15.51 3.29 -8.56
N ALA A 102 -15.55 2.12 -7.92
CA ALA A 102 -15.25 2.01 -6.50
C ALA A 102 -13.73 2.13 -6.29
N SER A 103 -13.32 2.93 -5.31
CA SER A 103 -11.92 3.18 -4.99
C SER A 103 -11.68 3.24 -3.48
N ASP A 104 -10.41 3.36 -3.08
CA ASP A 104 -10.05 3.71 -1.70
C ASP A 104 -10.36 5.17 -1.32
N ALA A 105 -10.78 6.00 -2.29
CA ALA A 105 -11.36 7.33 -2.07
C ALA A 105 -12.90 7.31 -2.04
N GLY A 106 -13.52 6.13 -2.08
CA GLY A 106 -14.97 5.97 -2.26
C GLY A 106 -15.35 5.92 -3.75
N HIS A 107 -16.55 6.39 -4.08
CA HIS A 107 -17.05 6.39 -5.45
C HIS A 107 -16.53 7.60 -6.22
N VAL A 108 -15.83 7.37 -7.33
CA VAL A 108 -15.09 8.39 -8.09
C VAL A 108 -15.23 8.19 -9.60
N LEU A 109 -14.94 9.22 -10.38
CA LEU A 109 -14.68 9.04 -11.80
C LEU A 109 -13.36 8.28 -11.96
N SER A 110 -13.39 7.20 -12.75
CA SER A 110 -12.26 6.30 -12.96
C SER A 110 -11.07 7.08 -13.53
N ASP A 111 -11.28 7.87 -14.58
CA ASP A 111 -10.19 8.59 -15.25
C ASP A 111 -9.50 9.61 -14.32
N ASP A 112 -10.28 10.33 -13.49
CA ASP A 112 -9.74 11.26 -12.50
C ASP A 112 -8.89 10.53 -11.45
N TYR A 113 -9.37 9.39 -10.96
CA TYR A 113 -8.63 8.55 -10.03
C TYR A 113 -7.36 7.98 -10.65
N ILE A 114 -7.44 7.49 -11.89
CA ILE A 114 -6.29 6.93 -12.60
C ILE A 114 -5.23 8.01 -12.82
N LYS A 115 -5.63 9.23 -13.23
CA LYS A 115 -4.71 10.38 -13.34
C LYS A 115 -4.04 10.68 -11.99
N PHE A 116 -4.82 10.73 -10.91
CA PHE A 116 -4.31 10.90 -9.55
C PHE A 116 -3.30 9.82 -9.16
N ALA A 117 -3.65 8.55 -9.37
CA ALA A 117 -2.83 7.41 -8.98
C ALA A 117 -1.54 7.33 -9.82
N ILE A 118 -1.58 7.64 -11.12
CA ILE A 118 -0.39 7.67 -11.98
C ILE A 118 0.63 8.67 -11.46
N GLY A 119 0.21 9.89 -11.12
CA GLY A 119 1.11 10.91 -10.56
C GLY A 119 1.75 10.45 -9.25
N LEU A 120 0.93 9.91 -8.34
CA LEU A 120 1.38 9.38 -7.06
C LEU A 120 2.38 8.22 -7.22
N ARG A 121 2.04 7.23 -8.06
CA ARG A 121 2.87 6.04 -8.29
C ARG A 121 4.15 6.36 -9.05
N THR A 122 4.14 7.36 -9.92
CA THR A 122 5.35 7.82 -10.63
C THR A 122 6.41 8.31 -9.64
N ILE A 123 6.00 9.04 -8.61
CA ILE A 123 6.93 9.49 -7.56
C ILE A 123 7.36 8.29 -6.70
N PHE A 124 6.40 7.48 -6.25
CA PHE A 124 6.65 6.36 -5.34
C PHE A 124 7.55 5.27 -5.94
N GLU A 125 7.35 4.92 -7.21
CA GLU A 125 8.12 3.89 -7.93
C GLU A 125 9.40 4.44 -8.59
N SER A 126 9.75 5.70 -8.34
CA SER A 126 11.00 6.27 -8.85
C SER A 126 12.24 5.67 -8.17
N ASN A 127 13.43 5.98 -8.69
CA ASN A 127 14.70 5.61 -8.08
C ASN A 127 15.19 6.62 -7.02
N LEU A 128 14.35 7.56 -6.60
CA LEU A 128 14.71 8.55 -5.59
C LEU A 128 14.91 7.89 -4.20
N PRO A 129 15.74 8.48 -3.33
CA PRO A 129 15.79 8.12 -1.92
C PRO A 129 14.42 8.20 -1.26
N THR A 130 14.19 7.39 -0.22
CA THR A 130 12.88 7.31 0.45
C THR A 130 12.40 8.66 0.95
N ILE A 131 13.25 9.47 1.57
CA ILE A 131 12.87 10.79 2.09
C ILE A 131 12.39 11.68 0.95
N ASP A 132 13.18 11.81 -0.11
CA ASP A 132 12.86 12.63 -1.29
C ASP A 132 11.55 12.21 -1.97
N LYS A 133 11.28 10.89 -2.05
CA LYS A 133 10.00 10.38 -2.57
C LYS A 133 8.83 10.89 -1.74
N MET A 134 8.93 10.75 -0.43
CA MET A 134 7.84 11.04 0.49
C MET A 134 7.56 12.54 0.56
N GLU A 135 8.61 13.37 0.57
CA GLU A 135 8.47 14.83 0.46
C GLU A 135 7.81 15.25 -0.86
N LYS A 136 8.20 14.63 -1.99
CA LYS A 136 7.53 14.88 -3.27
C LYS A 136 6.09 14.41 -3.29
N ILE A 137 5.74 13.34 -2.59
CA ILE A 137 4.36 12.87 -2.46
C ILE A 137 3.50 13.87 -1.68
N ILE A 138 4.05 14.47 -0.60
CA ILE A 138 3.38 15.55 0.13
C ILE A 138 3.12 16.72 -0.80
N ASN A 139 4.18 17.21 -1.46
CA ASN A 139 4.07 18.33 -2.39
C ASN A 139 3.11 18.03 -3.56
N TYR A 140 3.09 16.80 -4.07
CA TYR A 140 2.12 16.38 -5.08
C TYR A 140 0.68 16.55 -4.58
N GLY A 141 0.37 16.08 -3.36
CA GLY A 141 -0.95 16.24 -2.75
C GLY A 141 -1.37 17.69 -2.57
N ASP A 142 -0.44 18.56 -2.17
CA ASP A 142 -0.70 19.98 -1.94
C ASP A 142 -1.02 20.74 -3.23
N ASN A 143 -0.41 20.32 -4.35
CA ASN A 143 -0.52 20.96 -5.67
C ASN A 143 -1.49 20.24 -6.63
N LEU A 144 -2.37 19.38 -6.12
CA LEU A 144 -3.41 18.75 -6.95
C LEU A 144 -4.43 19.78 -7.46
N ASP A 145 -4.87 19.57 -8.70
CA ASP A 145 -6.05 20.26 -9.26
C ASP A 145 -7.24 20.13 -8.30
N ASP A 146 -8.02 21.21 -8.11
CA ASP A 146 -9.18 21.21 -7.19
C ASP A 146 -10.19 20.09 -7.50
N LYS A 147 -10.34 19.75 -8.80
CA LYS A 147 -11.18 18.66 -9.28
C LYS A 147 -10.75 17.28 -8.75
N ILE A 148 -9.48 17.09 -8.44
CA ILE A 148 -8.88 15.80 -8.05
C ILE A 148 -8.53 15.80 -6.56
N LYS A 149 -8.40 16.97 -5.93
CA LYS A 149 -8.02 17.13 -4.52
C LYS A 149 -8.94 16.38 -3.55
N TYR A 150 -10.23 16.24 -3.87
CA TYR A 150 -11.16 15.46 -3.06
C TYR A 150 -10.80 13.97 -3.00
N ILE A 151 -10.21 13.41 -4.07
CA ILE A 151 -9.76 12.02 -4.13
C ILE A 151 -8.65 11.83 -3.09
N ALA A 152 -7.61 12.66 -3.13
CA ALA A 152 -6.51 12.60 -2.18
C ALA A 152 -6.99 12.73 -0.73
N LYS A 153 -7.90 13.68 -0.46
CA LYS A 153 -8.52 13.86 0.87
C LYS A 153 -9.20 12.56 1.33
N ASN A 154 -10.01 11.94 0.48
CA ASN A 154 -10.73 10.72 0.85
C ASN A 154 -9.80 9.50 0.99
N VAL A 155 -8.76 9.40 0.15
CA VAL A 155 -7.72 8.37 0.33
C VAL A 155 -7.08 8.50 1.71
N ILE A 156 -6.67 9.71 2.09
CA ILE A 156 -6.10 10.00 3.42
C ILE A 156 -7.08 9.61 4.52
N LEU A 157 -8.35 10.05 4.43
CA LEU A 157 -9.36 9.73 5.45
C LEU A 157 -9.61 8.22 5.62
N ASN A 158 -9.60 7.46 4.52
CA ASN A 158 -9.95 6.04 4.54
C ASN A 158 -8.75 5.11 4.78
N ARG A 159 -7.52 5.59 4.53
CA ARG A 159 -6.29 4.77 4.55
C ARG A 159 -5.20 5.31 5.47
N GLY A 160 -5.36 6.52 5.98
CA GLY A 160 -4.48 7.15 6.96
C GLY A 160 -4.36 6.33 8.24
N GLY A 161 -3.21 6.46 8.89
CA GLY A 161 -2.83 5.66 10.05
C GLY A 161 -3.39 6.18 11.37
N SER A 162 -3.78 7.44 11.47
CA SER A 162 -3.82 8.12 12.77
C SER A 162 -5.19 8.18 13.44
N LYS A 163 -6.22 7.49 12.91
CA LYS A 163 -7.57 7.37 13.56
C LYS A 163 -8.10 8.67 14.19
N GLY A 164 -7.88 9.82 13.56
CA GLY A 164 -8.42 11.10 14.03
C GLY A 164 -7.42 12.11 14.59
N GLU A 165 -6.09 11.90 14.49
CA GLU A 165 -5.15 13.03 14.61
C GLU A 165 -5.01 13.78 13.27
N GLU A 166 -4.99 15.10 13.36
CA GLU A 166 -5.23 16.07 12.28
C GLU A 166 -4.10 16.20 11.23
N LYS A 167 -3.29 15.15 10.99
CA LYS A 167 -2.01 15.29 10.27
C LYS A 167 -1.63 14.21 9.26
N ASP A 168 -2.50 13.24 8.97
CA ASP A 168 -2.21 12.26 7.91
C ASP A 168 -2.15 12.97 6.56
N ASN A 169 -1.11 12.66 5.78
CA ASN A 169 -0.94 13.12 4.41
C ASN A 169 -0.77 11.92 3.45
N LEU A 170 -0.61 12.18 2.15
CA LEU A 170 -0.43 11.10 1.17
C LEU A 170 0.84 10.27 1.43
N ALA A 171 1.89 10.86 1.98
CA ALA A 171 3.09 10.10 2.31
C ALA A 171 2.80 9.09 3.43
N ASP A 172 1.97 9.42 4.42
CA ASP A 172 1.58 8.44 5.46
C ASP A 172 0.76 7.28 4.90
N VAL A 173 -0.12 7.56 3.94
CA VAL A 173 -0.83 6.50 3.21
C VAL A 173 0.17 5.60 2.48
N MET A 174 1.11 6.21 1.74
CA MET A 174 2.10 5.48 0.94
C MET A 174 3.16 4.77 1.79
N ALA A 175 3.39 5.19 3.03
CA ALA A 175 4.30 4.53 3.95
C ALA A 175 3.87 3.09 4.28
N ASN A 176 2.57 2.78 4.17
CA ASN A 176 2.04 1.42 4.30
C ASN A 176 2.45 0.47 3.16
N HIS A 177 3.05 1.02 2.10
CA HIS A 177 3.53 0.27 0.94
C HIS A 177 5.06 0.22 0.85
N LEU A 178 5.77 0.86 1.79
CA LEU A 178 7.21 0.78 1.91
C LEU A 178 7.64 -0.57 2.53
N SER A 179 8.89 -0.95 2.30
CA SER A 179 9.53 -1.97 3.12
C SER A 179 9.66 -1.51 4.59
N ASP A 180 9.86 -2.45 5.51
CA ASP A 180 10.03 -2.15 6.93
C ASP A 180 11.15 -1.13 7.18
N THR A 181 12.31 -1.34 6.54
CA THR A 181 13.47 -0.44 6.62
C THR A 181 13.17 0.95 6.06
N GLU A 182 12.57 1.06 4.88
CA GLU A 182 12.22 2.36 4.29
C GLU A 182 11.19 3.11 5.14
N ARG A 183 10.21 2.39 5.69
CA ARG A 183 9.22 2.96 6.60
C ARG A 183 9.87 3.51 7.87
N LYS A 184 10.82 2.79 8.45
CA LYS A 184 11.63 3.25 9.59
C LYS A 184 12.46 4.48 9.25
N ILE A 185 13.10 4.52 8.07
CA ILE A 185 13.83 5.70 7.58
C ILE A 185 12.89 6.91 7.48
N TRP A 186 11.69 6.74 6.90
CA TRP A 186 10.71 7.82 6.77
C TRP A 186 10.26 8.38 8.13
N TYR A 187 10.02 7.50 9.10
CA TYR A 187 9.51 7.90 10.42
C TYR A 187 10.60 8.15 11.48
N PHE A 188 11.88 8.12 11.12
CA PHE A 188 12.99 8.19 12.07
C PHE A 188 12.92 9.40 13.01
N ASP A 189 12.56 10.57 12.47
CA ASP A 189 12.43 11.83 13.21
C ASP A 189 10.98 12.24 13.52
N LYS A 190 10.01 11.37 13.26
CA LYS A 190 8.58 11.67 13.40
C LYS A 190 8.02 11.03 14.68
N PRO A 191 7.22 11.78 15.46
CA PRO A 191 6.58 11.23 16.66
C PRO A 191 5.49 10.22 16.31
N ASN A 192 4.96 9.52 17.31
CA ASN A 192 3.80 8.62 17.20
C ASN A 192 3.99 7.38 16.32
N HIS A 193 5.24 7.04 15.98
CA HIS A 193 5.58 5.88 15.13
C HIS A 193 6.54 4.90 15.80
N LEU A 194 6.73 4.97 17.12
CA LEU A 194 7.68 4.09 17.84
C LEU A 194 7.29 2.60 17.77
N ASN A 195 6.03 2.30 17.50
CA ASN A 195 5.52 0.93 17.36
C ASN A 195 6.10 0.15 16.16
N ILE A 196 6.79 0.83 15.24
CA ILE A 196 7.49 0.18 14.12
C ILE A 196 8.90 -0.32 14.50
N ILE A 197 9.43 0.08 15.67
CA ILE A 197 10.77 -0.30 16.12
C ILE A 197 10.76 -1.74 16.64
N ASP A 198 11.80 -2.50 16.30
CA ASP A 198 11.97 -3.87 16.76
C ASP A 198 12.10 -3.95 18.29
N GLY A 199 11.26 -4.79 18.90
CA GLY A 199 11.24 -4.97 20.36
C GLY A 199 10.39 -3.95 21.11
N VAL A 200 9.73 -3.02 20.41
CA VAL A 200 8.76 -2.10 20.99
C VAL A 200 7.35 -2.69 20.95
N ASN A 201 6.70 -2.76 22.10
CA ASN A 201 5.27 -3.05 22.24
C ASN A 201 4.55 -1.83 22.83
N LYS A 202 3.23 -1.89 22.98
CA LYS A 202 2.43 -0.76 23.49
C LYS A 202 2.93 -0.23 24.85
N LYS A 203 3.29 -1.10 25.81
CA LYS A 203 3.82 -0.69 27.12
C LYS A 203 5.18 0.03 26.97
N VAL A 204 6.02 -0.45 26.07
CA VAL A 204 7.32 0.17 25.77
C VAL A 204 7.15 1.55 25.11
N VAL A 205 6.20 1.70 24.18
CA VAL A 205 5.84 3.01 23.59
C VAL A 205 5.45 4.00 24.70
N GLU A 206 4.49 3.63 25.54
CA GLU A 206 4.03 4.48 26.65
C GLU A 206 5.18 4.87 27.58
N SER A 207 6.08 3.93 27.91
CA SER A 207 7.25 4.20 28.74
C SER A 207 8.23 5.19 28.09
N LEU A 208 8.55 5.00 26.81
CA LEU A 208 9.44 5.89 26.06
C LEU A 208 8.86 7.31 25.95
N GLU A 209 7.59 7.42 25.58
CA GLU A 209 6.90 8.71 25.43
C GLU A 209 6.78 9.46 26.76
N ASN A 210 6.45 8.76 27.86
CA ASN A 210 6.41 9.35 29.21
C ASN A 210 7.77 9.89 29.68
N ASN A 211 8.87 9.39 29.11
CA ASN A 211 10.23 9.87 29.38
C ASN A 211 10.76 10.84 28.31
N GLY A 212 9.91 11.33 27.40
CA GLY A 212 10.26 12.34 26.39
C GLY A 212 10.94 11.81 25.13
N PHE A 213 11.09 10.49 25.01
CA PHE A 213 11.65 9.80 23.85
C PHE A 213 10.55 9.53 22.82
N THR A 214 10.12 10.59 22.14
CA THR A 214 9.00 10.55 21.20
C THR A 214 9.37 10.10 19.79
N THR A 215 10.65 10.02 19.43
CA THR A 215 11.11 9.68 18.07
C THR A 215 12.24 8.65 18.10
N MET A 216 12.39 7.88 17.02
CA MET A 216 13.49 6.90 16.87
C MET A 216 14.85 7.60 16.93
N GLN A 217 14.95 8.81 16.37
CA GLN A 217 16.16 9.64 16.42
C GLN A 217 16.62 9.89 17.86
N LYS A 218 15.71 10.23 18.79
CA LYS A 218 16.08 10.44 20.19
C LYS A 218 16.52 9.15 20.87
N ILE A 219 15.88 8.04 20.51
CA ILE A 219 16.20 6.71 21.06
C ILE A 219 17.56 6.23 20.56
N ALA A 220 17.95 6.56 19.33
CA ALA A 220 19.24 6.21 18.75
C ALA A 220 20.45 6.82 19.48
N GLU A 221 20.24 7.81 20.36
CA GLU A 221 21.28 8.40 21.21
C GLU A 221 21.44 7.69 22.57
N LEU A 222 20.51 6.78 22.91
CA LEU A 222 20.51 6.07 24.19
C LEU A 222 21.38 4.83 24.15
N LYS A 223 22.07 4.58 25.27
CA LYS A 223 22.73 3.31 25.53
C LYS A 223 21.72 2.26 25.99
N VAL A 224 22.09 0.99 25.83
CA VAL A 224 21.27 -0.15 26.29
C VAL A 224 20.99 -0.05 27.79
N GLU A 225 21.95 0.41 28.58
CA GLU A 225 21.80 0.59 30.03
C GLU A 225 20.73 1.64 30.38
N GLU A 226 20.64 2.72 29.60
CA GLU A 226 19.65 3.79 29.81
C GLU A 226 18.24 3.32 29.46
N LEU A 227 18.10 2.51 28.40
CA LEU A 227 16.83 1.90 28.02
C LEU A 227 16.32 0.91 29.08
N VAL A 228 17.20 0.13 29.71
CA VAL A 228 16.81 -0.87 30.74
C VAL A 228 16.29 -0.23 32.03
N ILE A 229 16.63 1.03 32.30
CA ILE A 229 16.13 1.76 33.47
C ILE A 229 14.64 2.13 33.31
N LEU A 230 14.14 2.21 32.07
CA LEU A 230 12.76 2.58 31.78
C LEU A 230 11.80 1.43 32.12
N ASP A 231 10.68 1.74 32.76
CA ASP A 231 9.70 0.72 33.15
C ASP A 231 9.19 -0.06 31.93
N GLY A 232 9.10 -1.38 32.07
CA GLY A 232 8.63 -2.26 31.00
C GLY A 232 9.66 -2.58 29.92
N ILE A 233 10.90 -2.09 29.99
CA ILE A 233 11.95 -2.42 29.02
C ILE A 233 12.98 -3.39 29.64
N GLY A 234 12.90 -4.66 29.24
CA GLY A 234 13.90 -5.66 29.63
C GLY A 234 15.17 -5.59 28.78
N LYS A 235 16.28 -6.18 29.28
CA LYS A 235 17.59 -6.21 28.59
C LYS A 235 17.53 -6.69 27.13
N VAL A 236 16.68 -7.67 26.83
CA VAL A 236 16.54 -8.20 25.45
C VAL A 236 15.87 -7.18 24.54
N SER A 237 14.78 -6.54 24.99
CA SER A 237 14.11 -5.48 24.23
C SER A 237 15.02 -4.27 24.05
N ALA A 238 15.72 -3.83 25.11
CA ALA A 238 16.64 -2.70 25.06
C ALA A 238 17.73 -2.88 23.99
N LYS A 239 18.32 -4.07 23.88
CA LYS A 239 19.31 -4.38 22.82
C LYS A 239 18.71 -4.27 21.43
N LYS A 240 17.55 -4.89 21.19
CA LYS A 240 16.86 -4.84 19.88
C LYS A 240 16.52 -3.41 19.48
N ILE A 241 16.00 -2.63 20.42
CA ILE A 241 15.63 -1.22 20.21
C ILE A 241 16.86 -0.41 19.82
N ALA A 242 17.95 -0.51 20.61
CA ALA A 242 19.18 0.23 20.35
C ALA A 242 19.82 -0.15 19.00
N GLU A 243 19.90 -1.46 18.71
CA GLU A 243 20.44 -1.97 17.44
C GLU A 243 19.60 -1.48 16.24
N ASP A 244 18.28 -1.61 16.28
CA ASP A 244 17.38 -1.18 15.19
C ASP A 244 17.46 0.34 14.97
N CYS A 245 17.40 1.14 16.04
CA CYS A 245 17.49 2.60 15.94
C CYS A 245 18.85 3.06 15.39
N LEU A 246 19.95 2.42 15.81
CA LEU A 246 21.29 2.73 15.31
C LEU A 246 21.44 2.35 13.84
N ASN A 247 20.99 1.17 13.43
CA ASN A 247 21.03 0.73 12.04
C ASN A 247 20.28 1.70 11.12
N ILE A 248 19.10 2.18 11.53
CA ILE A 248 18.33 3.14 10.74
C ILE A 248 19.01 4.52 10.70
N LYS A 249 19.65 4.94 11.80
CA LYS A 249 20.46 6.17 11.84
C LYS A 249 21.62 6.12 10.84
N GLU A 250 22.26 4.97 10.66
CA GLU A 250 23.36 4.78 9.72
C GLU A 250 22.92 4.71 8.25
N LEU A 251 21.67 4.31 7.99
CA LEU A 251 21.09 4.22 6.65
C LEU A 251 20.52 5.55 6.12
N ARG A 252 20.38 6.55 6.98
CA ARG A 252 19.79 7.85 6.67
C ARG A 252 20.85 8.88 6.27
#